data_AF-A0AAE3GIK2-F1
#
_entry.id   AF-A0AAE3GIK2-F1
#
_cell.length_a   1.000
_cell.length_b   1.000
_cell.length_c   1.000
_cell.angle_alpha   90.00
_cell.angle_beta   90.00
_cell.angle_gamma   90.00
#
_symmetry.space_group_name_H-M   'P 1'
#
loop_
_entity.id
_entity.type
_entity.pdbx_description
1 polymer ?
#
loop_
_entity_poly.entity_id
_entity_poly.type
_entity_poly.pdbx_seq_one_letter_code
_entity_poly.pdbx_strand_id
1 'polypeptide(L)'
;MRELTYDYRLGESRYSLNLLDVTVDESIEVERLTGRGWTWLCAAHDRGEALAVKTFFWLARRHAGEAVEFAGPAMNFRWREFRAEIRRDQSTQDSEGEASPDPTEETDQPKPPARTSRSQTS
;
A
#
# COMPACT_ATOMS: atom_id res chain seq x y z
N MET A 1 12.92 -4.53 2.19
CA MET A 1 11.55 -4.72 1.66
C MET A 1 10.62 -4.43 2.83
N ARG A 2 9.65 -3.52 2.71
CA ARG A 2 8.75 -3.20 3.84
C ARG A 2 7.90 -4.44 4.14
N GLU A 3 7.75 -4.80 5.41
CA GLU A 3 6.82 -5.87 5.79
C GLU A 3 5.38 -5.45 5.41
N LEU A 4 4.70 -6.33 4.69
CA LEU A 4 3.33 -6.13 4.22
C LEU A 4 2.43 -7.08 5.02
N THR A 5 2.19 -6.71 6.27
CA THR A 5 1.36 -7.48 7.19
C THR A 5 -0.06 -6.91 7.24
N TYR A 6 -1.05 -7.76 6.96
CA TYR A 6 -2.46 -7.46 7.05
C TYR A 6 -3.06 -8.10 8.29
N ASP A 7 -3.74 -7.30 9.09
CA ASP A 7 -4.50 -7.75 10.26
C ASP A 7 -5.99 -7.77 9.93
N TYR A 8 -6.59 -8.94 10.03
CA TYR A 8 -8.01 -9.18 9.83
C TYR A 8 -8.70 -9.44 11.15
N ARG A 9 -9.91 -8.90 11.29
CA ARG A 9 -10.79 -9.15 12.45
C ARG A 9 -12.16 -9.60 11.97
N LEU A 10 -12.67 -10.67 12.59
CA LEU A 10 -14.02 -11.16 12.37
C LEU A 10 -14.63 -11.47 13.75
N GLY A 11 -15.50 -10.58 14.23
CA GLY A 11 -15.96 -10.63 15.63
C GLY A 11 -14.79 -10.48 16.61
N GLU A 12 -14.60 -11.47 17.47
CA GLU A 12 -13.51 -11.49 18.46
C GLU A 12 -12.21 -12.10 17.90
N SER A 13 -12.29 -12.88 16.83
CA SER A 13 -11.14 -13.52 16.20
C SER A 13 -10.26 -12.52 15.47
N ARG A 14 -8.95 -12.77 15.51
CA ARG A 14 -7.93 -11.99 14.80
C ARG A 14 -7.02 -12.91 14.01
N TYR A 15 -6.67 -12.51 12.81
CA TYR A 15 -5.78 -13.24 11.92
C TYR A 15 -4.80 -12.26 11.31
N SER A 16 -3.53 -12.64 11.23
CA SER A 16 -2.50 -11.82 10.61
C SER A 16 -1.92 -12.58 9.42
N LEU A 17 -1.65 -11.87 8.34
CA LEU A 17 -1.00 -12.41 7.15
C LEU A 17 0.11 -11.49 6.72
N ASN A 18 1.35 -11.96 6.76
CA ASN A 18 2.47 -11.31 6.11
C ASN A 18 2.55 -11.83 4.67
N LEU A 19 2.40 -10.95 3.68
CA LEU A 19 2.44 -11.36 2.28
C LEU A 19 3.77 -11.97 1.85
N LEU A 20 4.86 -11.65 2.55
CA LEU A 20 6.18 -12.22 2.27
C LEU A 20 6.32 -13.68 2.72
N ASP A 21 5.44 -14.13 3.61
CA ASP A 21 5.40 -15.52 4.09
C ASP A 21 4.47 -16.40 3.24
N VAL A 22 3.72 -15.83 2.30
CA VAL A 22 2.89 -16.59 1.36
C VAL A 22 3.79 -17.29 0.34
N THR A 23 3.69 -18.61 0.27
CA THR A 23 4.47 -19.41 -0.66
C THR A 23 3.96 -19.29 -2.10
N VAL A 24 4.82 -19.63 -3.06
CA VAL A 24 4.43 -19.68 -4.48
C VAL A 24 3.31 -20.70 -4.72
N ASP A 25 3.33 -21.84 -4.01
CA ASP A 25 2.29 -22.86 -4.15
C ASP A 25 0.94 -22.38 -3.61
N GLU A 26 0.92 -21.66 -2.50
CA GLU A 26 -0.31 -21.02 -1.99
C GLU A 26 -0.82 -19.95 -2.96
N SER A 27 0.08 -19.21 -3.59
CA SER A 27 -0.27 -18.25 -4.65
C SER A 27 -0.94 -18.96 -5.83
N ILE A 28 -0.34 -20.07 -6.32
CA ILE A 28 -0.93 -20.90 -7.39
C ILE A 28 -2.27 -21.49 -6.97
N GLU A 29 -2.41 -21.92 -5.72
CA GLU A 29 -3.66 -22.46 -5.18
C GLU A 29 -4.78 -21.42 -5.25
N VAL A 30 -4.53 -20.18 -4.77
CA VAL A 30 -5.55 -19.14 -4.85
C VAL A 30 -5.85 -18.70 -6.28
N GLU A 31 -4.87 -18.72 -7.18
CA GLU A 31 -5.11 -18.47 -8.60
C GLU A 31 -6.08 -19.50 -9.20
N ARG A 32 -5.90 -20.78 -8.87
CA ARG A 32 -6.80 -21.86 -9.31
C ARG A 32 -8.20 -21.72 -8.70
N LEU A 33 -8.30 -21.38 -7.41
CA LEU A 33 -9.58 -21.22 -6.72
C LEU A 33 -10.39 -20.02 -7.23
N THR A 34 -9.71 -18.95 -7.62
CA THR A 34 -10.36 -17.66 -7.96
C THR A 34 -10.43 -17.38 -9.46
N GLY A 35 -9.61 -18.06 -10.27
CA GLY A 35 -9.43 -17.76 -11.69
C GLY A 35 -8.73 -16.43 -11.96
N ARG A 36 -8.03 -15.87 -10.96
CA ARG A 36 -7.37 -14.56 -11.04
C ARG A 36 -5.90 -14.68 -10.66
N GLY A 37 -5.02 -14.02 -11.41
CA GLY A 37 -3.58 -14.02 -11.13
C GLY A 37 -3.22 -13.34 -9.81
N TRP A 38 -2.12 -13.78 -9.18
CA TRP A 38 -1.63 -13.32 -7.88
C TRP A 38 -1.41 -11.80 -7.83
N THR A 39 -0.78 -11.23 -8.85
CA THR A 39 -0.52 -9.79 -8.95
C THR A 39 -1.82 -8.97 -9.01
N TRP A 40 -2.83 -9.48 -9.72
CA TRP A 40 -4.16 -8.88 -9.75
C TRP A 40 -4.82 -8.96 -8.37
N LEU A 41 -4.74 -10.11 -7.71
CA LEU A 41 -5.29 -10.32 -6.37
C LEU A 41 -4.67 -9.33 -5.36
N CYS A 42 -3.34 -9.17 -5.36
CA CYS A 42 -2.66 -8.19 -4.50
C CYS A 42 -3.19 -6.77 -4.72
N ALA A 43 -3.22 -6.31 -5.98
CA ALA A 43 -3.69 -4.97 -6.29
C ALA A 43 -5.20 -4.77 -6.01
N ALA A 44 -6.00 -5.81 -6.22
CA ALA A 44 -7.44 -5.81 -5.93
C ALA A 44 -7.70 -5.79 -4.42
N HIS A 45 -6.82 -6.41 -3.61
CA HIS A 45 -6.89 -6.36 -2.16
C HIS A 45 -6.64 -4.95 -1.63
N ASP A 46 -5.64 -4.25 -2.16
CA ASP A 46 -5.37 -2.85 -1.81
C ASP A 46 -6.56 -1.92 -2.11
N ARG A 47 -7.36 -2.26 -3.13
CA ARG A 47 -8.59 -1.55 -3.49
C ARG A 47 -9.83 -2.03 -2.73
N GLY A 48 -9.70 -3.05 -1.88
CA GLY A 48 -10.82 -3.62 -1.11
C GLY A 48 -11.81 -4.43 -1.93
N GLU A 49 -11.41 -4.99 -3.07
CA GLU A 49 -12.30 -5.82 -3.89
C GLU A 49 -12.69 -7.11 -3.17
N ALA A 50 -13.99 -7.44 -3.15
CA ALA A 50 -14.55 -8.50 -2.31
C ALA A 50 -13.87 -9.87 -2.48
N LEU A 51 -13.59 -10.27 -3.72
CA LEU A 51 -12.94 -11.55 -4.01
C LEU A 51 -11.51 -11.59 -3.45
N ALA A 52 -10.76 -10.49 -3.63
CA ALA A 52 -9.40 -10.40 -3.12
C ALA A 52 -9.41 -10.38 -1.58
N VAL A 53 -10.24 -9.54 -0.95
CA VAL A 53 -10.40 -9.51 0.52
C VAL A 53 -10.72 -10.90 1.08
N LYS A 54 -11.66 -11.62 0.46
CA LYS A 54 -11.99 -13.00 0.84
C LYS A 54 -10.79 -13.95 0.71
N THR A 55 -9.99 -13.78 -0.35
CA THR A 55 -8.81 -14.60 -0.64
C THR A 55 -7.71 -14.41 0.39
N PHE A 56 -7.31 -13.19 0.69
CA PHE A 56 -6.27 -12.95 1.69
C PHE A 56 -6.75 -13.25 3.10
N PHE A 57 -8.03 -13.02 3.42
CA PHE A 57 -8.60 -13.47 4.68
C PHE A 57 -8.56 -15.01 4.83
N TRP A 58 -8.85 -15.75 3.76
CA TRP A 58 -8.75 -17.21 3.76
C TRP A 58 -7.31 -17.69 4.02
N LEU A 59 -6.33 -17.08 3.35
CA LEU A 59 -4.90 -17.35 3.59
C LEU A 59 -4.51 -17.05 5.04
N ALA A 60 -4.94 -15.92 5.60
CA ALA A 60 -4.66 -15.54 6.98
C ALA A 60 -5.16 -16.59 7.98
N ARG A 61 -6.36 -17.15 7.75
CA ARG A 61 -6.93 -18.20 8.59
C ARG A 61 -6.14 -19.51 8.47
N ARG A 62 -5.72 -19.87 7.25
CA ARG A 62 -4.86 -21.04 7.03
C ARG A 62 -3.50 -20.90 7.72
N HIS A 63 -2.89 -19.72 7.66
CA HIS A 63 -1.63 -19.42 8.34
C HIS A 63 -1.78 -19.48 9.87
N ALA A 64 -2.97 -19.17 10.41
CA ALA A 64 -3.31 -19.40 11.81
C ALA A 64 -3.57 -20.87 12.18
N GLY A 65 -3.44 -21.80 11.23
CA GLY A 65 -3.63 -23.24 11.44
C GLY A 65 -5.07 -23.74 11.26
N GLU A 66 -5.98 -22.91 10.75
CA GLU A 66 -7.36 -23.34 10.53
C GLU A 66 -7.54 -24.07 9.19
N ALA A 67 -8.19 -25.23 9.23
CA ALA A 67 -8.59 -25.97 8.04
C ALA A 67 -9.93 -25.46 7.50
N VAL A 68 -9.91 -24.31 6.83
CA VAL A 68 -11.12 -23.65 6.28
C VAL A 68 -11.22 -23.83 4.77
N GLU A 69 -12.41 -24.18 4.28
CA GLU A 69 -12.69 -24.25 2.84
C GLU A 69 -12.98 -22.86 2.28
N PHE A 70 -12.38 -22.52 1.13
CA PHE A 70 -12.53 -21.21 0.50
C PHE A 70 -13.98 -20.85 0.14
N ALA A 71 -14.74 -21.82 -0.38
CA ALA A 71 -16.16 -21.66 -0.71
C ALA A 71 -17.10 -22.01 0.46
N GLY A 72 -16.55 -22.41 1.61
CA GLY A 72 -17.32 -22.88 2.75
C GLY A 72 -18.07 -21.77 3.51
N PRO A 73 -19.04 -22.15 4.37
CA PRO A 73 -19.86 -21.19 5.11
C PRO A 73 -19.03 -20.33 6.08
N ALA A 74 -17.92 -20.85 6.60
CA ALA A 74 -16.99 -20.09 7.45
C ALA A 74 -16.36 -18.89 6.73
N MET A 75 -16.34 -18.90 5.39
CA MET A 75 -15.82 -17.83 4.54
C MET A 75 -16.94 -16.90 4.02
N ASN A 76 -18.18 -17.10 4.44
CA ASN A 76 -19.33 -16.24 4.12
C ASN A 76 -19.59 -15.23 5.24
N PHE A 77 -18.65 -14.32 5.46
CA PHE A 77 -18.73 -13.29 6.50
C PHE A 77 -19.45 -12.03 6.01
N ARG A 78 -19.98 -11.25 6.96
CA ARG A 78 -20.64 -9.97 6.67
C ARG A 78 -19.64 -8.83 6.81
N TRP A 79 -19.66 -7.88 5.87
CA TRP A 79 -18.80 -6.69 5.91
C TRP A 79 -18.87 -5.91 7.23
N ARG A 80 -20.05 -5.83 7.85
CA ARG A 80 -20.23 -5.12 9.13
C ARG A 80 -19.42 -5.74 10.29
N GLU A 81 -19.21 -7.06 10.24
CA GLU A 81 -18.50 -7.86 11.26
C GLU A 81 -17.00 -8.03 10.95
N PHE A 82 -16.58 -7.61 9.76
CA PHE A 82 -15.23 -7.77 9.25
C PHE A 82 -14.45 -6.46 9.24
N ARG A 83 -13.17 -6.50 9.60
CA ARG A 83 -12.22 -5.39 9.44
C ARG A 83 -10.91 -5.92 8.88
N ALA A 84 -10.27 -5.13 8.01
CA ALA A 84 -8.94 -5.37 7.48
C ALA A 84 -8.11 -4.11 7.67
N GLU A 85 -6.95 -4.24 8.30
CA GLU A 85 -6.03 -3.15 8.60
C GLU A 85 -4.63 -3.53 8.10
N ILE A 86 -3.90 -2.56 7.54
CA ILE A 86 -2.51 -2.76 7.14
C ILE A 86 -1.63 -2.34 8.30
N ARG A 87 -0.88 -3.28 8.89
CA ARG A 87 0.15 -2.94 9.86
C ARG A 87 1.36 -2.43 9.09
N ARG A 88 1.50 -1.11 9.02
CA ARG A 88 2.72 -0.46 8.56
C ARG A 88 3.61 -0.26 9.77
N ASP A 89 4.77 -0.91 9.81
CA ASP A 89 5.79 -0.55 10.78
C ASP A 89 6.16 0.92 10.60
N GLN A 90 6.04 1.68 11.69
CA GLN A 90 6.32 3.12 11.75
C GLN A 90 7.82 3.45 11.74
N SER A 91 8.70 2.52 11.32
CA SER A 91 10.15 2.75 11.26
C SER A 91 10.60 3.65 10.10
N THR A 92 9.72 4.54 9.62
CA THR A 92 10.08 5.68 8.77
C THR A 92 9.17 6.86 9.10
N GLN A 93 9.23 7.31 10.36
CA GLN A 93 8.78 8.64 10.75
C GLN A 93 9.97 9.37 11.37
N ASP A 94 10.96 9.69 10.54
CA ASP A 94 11.98 10.73 10.76
C ASP A 94 12.82 10.82 9.48
N SER A 95 12.36 11.64 8.53
CA SER A 95 13.18 12.40 7.56
C SER A 95 12.29 12.90 6.42
N GLU A 96 11.35 13.80 6.74
CA GLU A 96 10.89 14.79 5.77
C GLU A 96 10.33 15.97 6.56
N GLY A 97 11.18 16.98 6.80
CA GLY A 97 10.75 18.22 7.43
C GLY A 97 11.84 19.06 8.10
N GLU A 98 12.84 19.53 7.35
CA GLU A 98 13.32 20.89 7.60
C GLU A 98 13.59 21.58 6.26
N ALA A 99 12.58 22.34 5.84
CA ALA A 99 12.70 23.34 4.82
C ALA A 99 13.76 24.37 5.23
N SER A 100 14.58 24.79 4.27
CA SER A 100 15.35 26.04 4.39
C SER A 100 14.43 27.16 4.87
N PRO A 101 14.90 27.96 5.84
CA PRO A 101 15.42 29.26 5.43
C PRO A 101 16.65 29.70 6.25
N ASP A 102 17.60 30.37 5.62
CA ASP A 102 18.21 31.53 6.27
C ASP A 102 18.47 32.63 5.23
N PRO A 103 17.87 33.83 5.38
CA PRO A 103 18.08 34.96 4.50
C PRO A 103 19.34 35.76 4.90
N THR A 104 19.99 36.32 3.89
CA THR A 104 20.92 37.47 3.96
C THR A 104 22.39 37.13 4.20
N GLU A 105 23.16 37.07 3.11
CA GLU A 105 24.29 37.99 2.99
C GLU A 105 24.38 38.53 1.55
N GLU A 106 24.51 39.84 1.48
CA GLU A 106 24.38 40.74 0.34
C GLU A 106 25.70 40.84 -0.44
N THR A 107 25.63 41.29 -1.69
CA THR A 107 26.72 41.87 -2.52
C THR A 107 27.67 40.84 -3.16
N ASP A 108 27.87 40.75 -4.48
CA ASP A 108 28.16 41.83 -5.42
C ASP A 108 27.79 41.40 -6.86
N GLN A 109 26.90 42.14 -7.52
CA GLN A 109 26.51 41.89 -8.92
C GLN A 109 27.09 43.01 -9.80
N PRO A 110 28.03 42.75 -10.73
CA PRO A 110 28.49 43.78 -11.64
C PRO A 110 27.41 44.10 -12.68
N LYS A 111 26.93 45.34 -12.58
CA LYS A 111 25.92 45.99 -13.41
C LYS A 111 26.33 46.06 -14.89
N PRO A 112 25.56 45.54 -15.86
CA PRO A 112 25.76 45.89 -17.27
C PRO A 112 25.22 47.30 -17.56
N PRO A 113 25.93 48.17 -18.31
CA PRO A 113 25.41 49.50 -18.63
C PRO A 113 24.28 49.41 -19.66
N ALA A 114 23.17 50.10 -19.35
CA ALA A 114 22.06 50.33 -20.25
C ALA A 114 22.51 51.17 -21.46
N ARG A 115 22.11 50.77 -22.68
CA ARG A 115 22.24 51.59 -23.87
C ARG A 115 20.92 51.65 -24.65
N THR A 116 20.17 52.70 -24.29
CA THR A 116 19.31 53.59 -25.08
C THR A 116 18.69 53.08 -26.39
N SER A 117 17.34 53.05 -26.40
CA SER A 117 16.49 52.97 -27.58
C SER A 117 16.72 54.13 -28.57
N ARG A 118 16.75 53.84 -29.87
CA ARG A 118 16.32 54.78 -30.91
C ARG A 118 15.55 54.04 -32.00
N SER A 119 14.27 54.39 -32.11
CA SER A 119 13.46 54.21 -33.31
C SER A 119 14.08 54.99 -34.46
N GLN A 120 14.20 54.40 -35.65
CA GLN A 120 14.01 55.15 -36.88
C GLN A 120 13.64 54.26 -38.07
N THR A 121 12.60 54.75 -38.72
CA THR A 121 11.91 54.42 -39.95
C THR A 121 12.85 54.32 -41.16
N SER A 122 12.55 53.40 -42.08
CA SER A 122 12.47 53.66 -43.53
C SER A 122 11.81 52.49 -44.24
#